data_AF-A0A4Y1RUH2-F1
#
_entry.id   AF-A0A4Y1RUH2-F1
#
_cell.length_a   1.000
_cell.length_b   1.000
_cell.length_c   1.000
_cell.angle_alpha   90.00
_cell.angle_beta   90.00
_cell.angle_gamma   90.00
#
_symmetry.space_group_name_H-M   'P 1'
#
loop_
_entity.id
_entity.type
_entity.pdbx_description
1 polymer ?
#
loop_
_entity_poly.entity_id
_entity_poly.type
_entity_poly.pdbx_seq_one_letter_code
_entity_poly.pdbx_strand_id
1 'polypeptide(L)' 'MTGQVELAELDGPYVKISLKGRFWHERSVVLARLANYLKQRIPEILEVDIEDEKQLDDSPENF' A
#
# COMPACT_ATOMS: atom_id res chain seq x y z
N MET A 1 4.01 -17.24 -0.45
CA MET A 1 3.95 -15.92 -1.11
C MET A 1 4.88 -14.96 -0.39
N THR A 2 5.44 -14.01 -1.12
CA THR A 2 6.51 -13.10 -0.67
C THR A 2 6.11 -11.63 -0.78
N GLY A 3 4.81 -11.32 -0.90
CA GLY A 3 4.33 -9.93 -0.98
C GLY A 3 4.86 -9.10 0.19
N GLN A 4 5.48 -7.97 -0.13
CA GLN A 4 6.15 -7.08 0.82
C GLN A 4 5.57 -5.68 0.70
N VAL A 5 5.39 -5.04 1.85
CA VAL A 5 4.94 -3.65 1.96
C VAL A 5 6.06 -2.86 2.62
N GLU A 6 6.45 -1.76 2.01
CA GLU A 6 7.50 -0.88 2.52
C GLU A 6 6.97 0.55 2.61
N LEU A 7 7.44 1.31 3.60
CA LEU A 7 7.19 2.75 3.68
C LEU A 7 8.04 3.44 2.63
N ALA A 8 7.41 4.19 1.72
CA ALA A 8 8.08 4.95 0.68
C ALA A 8 8.31 6.40 1.13
N GLU A 9 7.25 7.05 1.61
CA GLU A 9 7.29 8.46 2.03
C GLU A 9 6.32 8.70 3.19
N LEU A 10 6.70 9.61 4.09
CA LEU A 10 5.85 10.12 5.16
C LEU A 10 5.93 11.65 5.16
N ASP A 11 4.84 12.30 4.80
CA ASP A 11 4.71 13.76 4.79
C ASP A 11 3.53 14.18 5.67
N GLY A 12 3.82 14.46 6.94
CA GLY A 12 2.81 14.78 7.94
C GLY A 12 1.71 13.70 8.02
N PRO A 13 0.44 14.03 7.76
CA PRO A 13 -0.67 13.07 7.81
C PRO A 13 -0.81 12.19 6.55
N TYR A 14 0.08 12.33 5.56
CA TYR A 14 0.06 11.60 4.30
C TYR A 14 1.15 10.53 4.29
N VAL A 15 0.79 9.30 3.94
CA VAL A 15 1.70 8.15 3.88
C VAL A 15 1.69 7.57 2.48
N LYS A 16 2.87 7.40 1.87
CA LYS A 16 3.01 6.57 0.67
C LYS A 16 3.68 5.25 1.01
N ILE A 17 3.14 4.18 0.46
CA ILE A 17 3.68 2.83 0.61
C ILE A 17 4.03 2.24 -0.76
N SER A 18 5.02 1.37 -0.78
CA SER A 18 5.37 0.58 -1.96
C SER A 18 4.94 -0.88 -1.74
N LEU A 19 4.27 -1.46 -2.74
CA LEU A 19 3.92 -2.87 -2.78
C LEU A 19 4.86 -3.62 -3.73
N LYS A 20 5.48 -4.70 -3.23
CA LYS A 20 6.42 -5.52 -4.00
C LYS A 20 6.05 -7.00 -3.93
N GLY A 21 6.35 -7.73 -5.00
CA GLY A 21 6.08 -9.16 -5.09
C GLY A 21 4.59 -9.49 -5.23
N ARG A 22 4.25 -10.77 -5.01
CA ARG A 22 2.90 -11.32 -5.23
C ARG A 22 2.08 -11.41 -3.96
N PHE A 23 0.85 -10.92 -4.03
CA PHE A 23 -0.16 -10.98 -2.97
C PHE A 23 -1.25 -11.99 -3.33
N TRP A 24 -1.90 -12.56 -2.31
CA TRP A 24 -3.05 -13.46 -2.46
C TRP A 24 -4.32 -12.70 -2.84
N HIS A 25 -4.38 -11.42 -2.48
CA HIS A 25 -5.47 -10.52 -2.76
C HIS A 25 -5.02 -9.49 -3.79
N GLU A 26 -5.97 -8.94 -4.53
CA GLU A 26 -5.75 -7.76 -5.38
C GLU A 26 -5.06 -6.66 -4.58
N ARG A 27 -4.07 -5.99 -5.17
CA ARG A 27 -3.26 -4.99 -4.48
C ARG A 27 -4.09 -3.77 -4.05
N SER A 28 -5.17 -3.47 -4.77
CA SER A 28 -6.18 -2.48 -4.35
C SER A 28 -6.82 -2.84 -3.01
N VAL A 29 -7.16 -4.11 -2.78
CA VAL A 29 -7.70 -4.62 -1.51
C VAL A 29 -6.63 -4.60 -0.42
N VAL A 30 -5.39 -4.92 -0.76
CA VAL A 30 -4.25 -4.84 0.17
C VAL A 30 -4.04 -3.40 0.64
N LEU A 31 -4.02 -2.42 -0.28
CA LEU A 31 -3.91 -0.99 0.03
C LEU A 31 -5.06 -0.54 0.96
N ALA A 32 -6.31 -0.87 0.62
CA ALA A 32 -7.46 -0.49 1.46
C ALA A 32 -7.38 -1.05 2.89
N ARG A 33 -6.93 -2.31 3.03
CA ARG A 33 -6.72 -2.92 4.35
C ARG A 33 -5.57 -2.26 5.12
N LEU A 34 -4.48 -1.94 4.44
CA LEU A 34 -3.34 -1.28 5.06
C LEU A 34 -3.68 0.14 5.50
N ALA A 35 -4.40 0.89 4.67
CA ALA A 35 -4.91 2.21 4.97
C ALA A 35 -5.78 2.20 6.24
N ASN A 36 -6.72 1.24 6.32
CA ASN A 36 -7.55 1.07 7.52
C ASN A 36 -6.72 0.72 8.75
N TYR A 37 -5.75 -0.19 8.62
CA TYR A 37 -4.88 -0.58 9.73
C TYR A 37 -4.03 0.60 10.25
N LEU A 38 -3.46 1.40 9.34
CA LEU A 38 -2.68 2.58 9.71
C LEU A 38 -3.54 3.64 10.40
N LYS A 39 -4.72 3.95 9.86
CA LYS A 39 -5.67 4.90 10.45
C LYS A 39 -6.18 4.46 11.83
N GLN A 40 -6.38 3.16 12.05
CA GLN A 40 -6.77 2.63 13.37
C GLN A 40 -5.67 2.78 14.42
N ARG A 41 -4.40 2.69 14.02
CA ARG A 41 -3.26 2.83 14.95
C ARG A 41 -2.81 4.27 15.13
N ILE A 42 -2.92 5.07 14.08
CA ILE A 42 -2.48 6.47 14.05
C ILE A 42 -3.64 7.28 13.44
N PRO A 43 -4.58 7.74 14.30
CA PRO A 43 -5.78 8.44 13.84
C PRO A 43 -5.51 9.77 13.11
N GLU A 44 -4.30 10.32 13.27
CA GLU A 44 -3.86 11.55 12.59
C GLU A 44 -3.54 11.34 11.10
N ILE A 45 -3.38 10.08 10.65
CA ILE A 45 -3.21 9.79 9.23
C ILE A 45 -4.50 10.10 8.48
N LEU A 46 -4.41 11.03 7.53
CA LEU A 46 -5.54 11.41 6.67
C LEU A 46 -5.63 10.48 5.46
N GLU A 47 -4.48 10.20 4.84
CA GLU A 47 -4.42 9.48 3.57
C GLU A 47 -3.25 8.50 3.52
N VAL A 48 -3.49 7.36 2.89
CA VAL A 48 -2.49 6.35 2.59
C VAL A 48 -2.63 6.02 1.12
N ASP A 49 -1.58 6.27 0.35
CA ASP A 49 -1.55 6.07 -1.09
C ASP A 49 -0.36 5.20 -1.50
N ILE A 50 -0.27 4.85 -2.78
CA ILE A 50 0.81 4.05 -3.32
C ILE A 50 1.89 4.96 -3.93
N GLU A 51 3.15 4.51 -3.88
CA GLU A 51 4.25 5.30 -4.46
C GLU A 51 4.11 5.49 -5.98
N ASP A 52 3.71 4.43 -6.69
CA ASP A 52 3.46 4.44 -8.13
C ASP A 52 2.17 3.68 -8.47
N GLU A 53 1.20 4.33 -9.11
CA GLU A 53 -0.12 3.75 -9.44
C GLU A 53 -0.03 2.41 -10.19
N LYS A 54 1.03 2.17 -10.97
CA LYS A 54 1.25 0.88 -11.68
C LYS A 54 1.44 -0.28 -10.72
N GLN A 55 1.81 -0.03 -9.47
CA GLN A 55 1.90 -1.06 -8.44
C GLN A 55 0.53 -1.64 -8.10
N LEU A 56 -0.58 -0.98 -8.45
CA LEU A 56 -1.92 -1.55 -8.27
C LEU A 56 -2.33 -2.49 -9.41
N ASP A 57 -1.53 -2.59 -10.46
CA ASP A 57 -1.79 -3.53 -11.55
C ASP A 57 -1.32 -4.95 -11.16
N ASP A 58 -2.26 -5.88 -11.10
CA ASP A 58 -2.05 -7.28 -10.73
C ASP A 58 -1.72 -8.19 -11.95
N SER A 59 -1.34 -7.62 -13.10
CA SER A 59 -0.97 -8.41 -14.28
C SER A 59 0.40 -9.08 -14.09
N PRO A 60 0.61 -10.31 -14.61
CA PRO A 60 1.85 -11.10 -14.43
C PRO A 60 3.14 -10.35 -14.80
N GLU A 61 3.02 -9.31 -15.62
CA GLU A 61 4.07 -8.44 -16.15
C GLU A 61 4.60 -7.44 -15.11
N ASN A 62 3.85 -7.20 -14.03
CA ASN A 62 4.13 -6.24 -12.95
C ASN A 62 4.55 -6.92 -11.63
N PHE A 63 5.15 -8.12 -11.69
CA PHE A 63 5.64 -8.87 -10.52
C PHE A 63 7.11 -9.27 -10.62
#